data_AF-A0A821XNT6-F1
#
_entry.id   AF-A0A821XNT6-F1
#
_cell.length_a   1.000
_cell.length_b   1.000
_cell.length_c   1.000
_cell.angle_alpha   90.00
_cell.angle_beta   90.00
_cell.angle_gamma   90.00
#
_symmetry.space_group_name_H-M   'P 1'
#
loop_
_entity.id
_entity.type
_entity.pdbx_description
1 polymer ?
#
loop_
_entity_poly.entity_id
_entity_poly.type
_entity_poly.pdbx_seq_one_letter_code
_entity_poly.pdbx_strand_id
1 'polypeptide(L)'
;MDANNADLTINLRREMISPKNINDLLSKYETPTTIDLLSIDIDFDDYFVWKSILQANRFHARVVVIEFNYEIPPNENRVVDPNRDSRRWTHTNFFGAGILALAALGRAHGYTLVYGEKNAVNLFFVRTCVLLQQGVFEDVPSVEQLHVSKPARKRKPVPETDKSRTWIWNDTVWIP
;
A
#
# COMPACT_ATOMS: atom_id res chain seq x y z
N MET A 1 11.49 -4.82 -9.28
CA MET A 1 10.77 -4.39 -10.51
C MET A 1 11.39 -4.86 -11.83
N ASP A 2 10.68 -5.70 -12.58
CA ASP A 2 10.95 -6.08 -13.97
C ASP A 2 10.13 -5.20 -14.93
N ALA A 3 10.43 -3.90 -14.97
CA ALA A 3 9.78 -2.92 -15.83
C ALA A 3 10.12 -3.10 -17.34
N ASN A 4 10.41 -4.32 -17.80
CA ASN A 4 10.79 -4.63 -19.18
C ASN A 4 9.67 -5.32 -19.98
N ASN A 5 8.56 -5.68 -19.33
CA ASN A 5 7.44 -6.38 -19.95
C ASN A 5 6.36 -5.41 -20.47
N ALA A 6 5.76 -5.75 -21.60
CA ALA A 6 4.60 -5.06 -22.17
C ALA A 6 3.78 -6.05 -23.03
N ASP A 7 2.46 -5.98 -22.94
CA ASP A 7 1.54 -6.77 -23.74
C ASP A 7 0.22 -6.01 -23.92
N LEU A 8 0.01 -5.47 -25.11
CA LEU A 8 -1.16 -4.64 -25.40
C LEU A 8 -2.45 -5.44 -25.48
N THR A 9 -2.39 -6.76 -25.68
CA THR A 9 -3.59 -7.62 -25.77
C THR A 9 -4.33 -7.72 -24.44
N ILE A 10 -3.59 -7.54 -23.33
CA ILE A 10 -4.12 -7.48 -21.96
C ILE A 10 -3.96 -6.10 -21.32
N ASN A 11 -3.65 -5.07 -22.13
CA ASN A 11 -3.37 -3.71 -21.68
C ASN A 11 -2.23 -3.60 -20.63
N LEU A 12 -1.23 -4.49 -20.69
CA LEU A 12 -0.01 -4.41 -19.88
C LEU A 12 0.92 -3.33 -20.44
N ARG A 13 1.17 -2.28 -19.64
CA ARG A 13 1.95 -1.10 -20.03
C ARG A 13 3.26 -1.06 -19.26
N ARG A 14 4.32 -0.63 -19.96
CA ARG A 14 5.63 -0.39 -19.36
C ARG A 14 5.74 1.05 -18.88
N GLU A 15 5.74 1.23 -17.57
CA GLU A 15 5.86 2.55 -16.93
C GLU A 15 6.71 2.49 -15.66
N MET A 16 7.31 3.61 -15.30
CA MET A 16 7.88 3.80 -13.97
C MET A 16 6.87 4.57 -13.12
N ILE A 17 6.29 3.91 -12.13
CA ILE A 17 5.24 4.48 -11.29
C ILE A 17 5.86 5.28 -10.14
N SER A 18 5.24 6.41 -9.81
CA SER A 18 5.56 7.22 -8.66
C SER A 18 4.29 7.91 -8.14
N PRO A 19 4.30 8.44 -6.91
CA PRO A 19 3.19 9.23 -6.38
C PRO A 19 2.86 10.45 -7.24
N LYS A 20 3.84 10.98 -7.99
CA LYS A 20 3.67 12.20 -8.80
C LYS A 20 2.98 11.95 -10.14
N ASN A 21 3.11 10.76 -10.71
CA ASN A 21 2.63 10.48 -12.08
C ASN A 21 1.48 9.47 -12.14
N ILE A 22 1.18 8.73 -11.06
CA ILE A 22 0.19 7.64 -11.13
C ILE A 22 -1.19 8.09 -11.65
N ASN A 23 -1.69 9.25 -11.19
CA ASN A 23 -2.98 9.76 -11.64
C ASN A 23 -2.99 10.12 -13.15
N ASP A 24 -1.86 10.60 -13.67
CA ASP A 24 -1.70 10.91 -15.08
C ASP A 24 -1.60 9.62 -15.90
N LEU A 25 -0.90 8.61 -15.40
CA LEU A 25 -0.80 7.29 -16.04
C LEU A 25 -2.16 6.60 -16.11
N LEU A 26 -2.94 6.61 -15.02
CA LEU A 26 -4.31 6.07 -15.00
C LEU A 26 -5.19 6.77 -16.04
N SER A 27 -5.06 8.09 -16.17
CA SER A 27 -5.78 8.89 -17.18
C SER A 27 -5.31 8.58 -18.61
N LYS A 28 -3.99 8.52 -18.82
CA LYS A 28 -3.33 8.25 -20.11
C LYS A 28 -3.80 6.93 -20.72
N TYR A 29 -4.06 5.93 -19.88
CA TYR A 29 -4.50 4.60 -20.29
C TYR A 29 -6.01 4.38 -20.13
N GLU A 30 -6.79 5.46 -20.02
CA GLU A 30 -8.25 5.43 -20.00
C GLU A 30 -8.80 4.48 -18.91
N THR A 31 -8.12 4.43 -17.76
CA THR A 31 -8.53 3.58 -16.65
C THR A 31 -9.92 4.02 -16.19
N PRO A 32 -10.87 3.08 -16.00
CA PRO A 32 -12.17 3.41 -15.45
C PRO A 32 -12.05 4.14 -14.10
N THR A 33 -12.88 5.17 -13.89
CA THR A 33 -12.94 5.89 -12.61
C THR A 33 -13.40 4.99 -11.46
N THR A 34 -14.18 3.95 -11.78
CA THR A 34 -14.51 2.85 -10.86
C THR A 34 -13.75 1.61 -11.26
N ILE A 35 -12.77 1.25 -10.44
CA ILE A 35 -11.90 0.08 -10.62
C ILE A 35 -12.49 -1.06 -9.77
N ASP A 36 -12.61 -2.28 -10.30
CA ASP A 36 -13.06 -3.41 -9.48
C ASP A 36 -11.96 -3.85 -8.50
N LEU A 37 -10.74 -4.04 -9.01
CA LEU A 37 -9.58 -4.45 -8.24
C LEU A 37 -8.37 -3.56 -8.57
N LEU A 38 -7.78 -2.96 -7.54
CA LEU A 38 -6.50 -2.26 -7.62
C LEU A 38 -5.45 -3.05 -6.84
N SER A 39 -4.43 -3.58 -7.52
CA SER A 39 -3.28 -4.23 -6.89
C SER A 39 -2.08 -3.29 -6.93
N ILE A 40 -1.41 -3.12 -5.78
CA ILE A 40 -0.28 -2.22 -5.59
C ILE A 40 0.86 -3.03 -4.97
N ASP A 41 1.86 -3.33 -5.79
CA ASP A 41 3.11 -3.98 -5.40
C ASP A 41 4.20 -3.39 -6.29
N ILE A 42 4.78 -2.27 -5.82
CA ILE A 42 5.78 -1.47 -6.52
C ILE A 42 7.02 -1.26 -5.63
N ASP A 43 7.25 -2.17 -4.70
CA ASP A 43 8.36 -2.25 -3.75
C ASP A 43 8.37 -1.16 -2.64
N PHE A 44 8.58 0.12 -2.98
CA PHE A 44 8.95 1.14 -1.97
C PHE A 44 7.87 2.20 -1.75
N ASP A 45 7.22 2.66 -2.81
CA ASP A 45 6.35 3.84 -2.81
C ASP A 45 4.84 3.49 -2.65
N ASP A 46 4.49 2.24 -2.34
CA ASP A 46 3.12 1.71 -2.33
C ASP A 46 2.13 2.59 -1.56
N TYR A 47 2.50 2.97 -0.33
CA TYR A 47 1.70 3.86 0.52
C TYR A 47 1.46 5.22 -0.14
N PHE A 48 2.50 5.84 -0.72
CA PHE A 48 2.40 7.18 -1.29
C PHE A 48 1.68 7.18 -2.64
N VAL A 49 1.82 6.11 -3.42
CA VAL A 49 1.06 5.91 -4.65
C VAL A 49 -0.41 5.76 -4.33
N TRP A 50 -0.77 4.90 -3.37
CA TRP A 50 -2.16 4.77 -2.95
C TRP A 50 -2.72 6.08 -2.39
N LYS A 51 -1.97 6.77 -1.52
CA LYS A 51 -2.33 8.10 -1.01
C LYS A 51 -2.58 9.10 -2.13
N SER A 52 -1.73 9.13 -3.16
CA SER A 52 -1.89 10.04 -4.31
C SER A 52 -3.16 9.74 -5.11
N ILE A 53 -3.51 8.47 -5.33
CA ILE A 53 -4.77 8.06 -5.97
C ILE A 53 -5.97 8.54 -5.14
N LEU A 54 -5.94 8.28 -3.83
CA LEU A 54 -7.02 8.62 -2.91
C LEU A 54 -7.23 10.15 -2.79
N GLN A 55 -6.14 10.92 -2.72
CA GLN A 55 -6.18 12.38 -2.61
C GLN A 55 -6.67 13.07 -3.89
N ALA A 56 -6.36 12.51 -5.06
CA ALA A 56 -6.87 13.03 -6.33
C ALA A 56 -8.39 12.89 -6.44
N ASN A 57 -8.99 11.93 -5.73
CA ASN A 57 -10.44 11.71 -5.68
C ASN A 57 -11.09 11.56 -7.08
N ARG A 58 -10.35 10.96 -8.03
CA ARG A 58 -10.77 10.72 -9.42
C ARG A 58 -11.02 9.24 -9.73
N PHE A 59 -10.28 8.37 -9.05
CA PHE A 59 -10.33 6.92 -9.22
C PHE A 59 -10.65 6.27 -7.89
N HIS A 60 -11.54 5.27 -7.91
CA HIS A 60 -11.92 4.52 -6.73
C HIS A 60 -11.95 3.04 -7.06
N ALA A 61 -11.24 2.24 -6.26
CA ALA A 61 -11.31 0.79 -6.35
C ALA A 61 -12.41 0.24 -5.43
N ARG A 62 -13.11 -0.83 -5.83
CA ARG A 62 -13.99 -1.59 -4.92
C ARG A 62 -13.16 -2.40 -3.93
N VAL A 63 -12.08 -3.01 -4.43
CA VAL A 63 -11.11 -3.78 -3.65
C VAL A 63 -9.70 -3.26 -3.94
N VAL A 64 -8.90 -3.07 -2.89
CA VAL A 64 -7.46 -2.78 -3.00
C VAL A 64 -6.67 -3.91 -2.37
N VAL A 65 -5.64 -4.37 -3.05
CA VAL A 65 -4.63 -5.29 -2.53
C VAL A 65 -3.30 -4.56 -2.55
N ILE A 66 -2.63 -4.45 -1.41
CA ILE A 66 -1.41 -3.64 -1.28
C ILE A 66 -0.35 -4.37 -0.45
N GLU A 67 0.90 -4.35 -0.93
CA GLU A 67 2.03 -4.87 -0.16
C GLU A 67 2.20 -4.08 1.16
N PHE A 68 2.49 -4.78 2.25
CA PHE A 68 2.83 -4.17 3.52
C PHE A 68 4.10 -4.74 4.13
N ASN A 69 4.72 -3.96 4.99
CA ASN A 69 5.89 -4.38 5.74
C ASN A 69 5.47 -5.01 7.07
N TYR A 70 5.43 -6.35 7.08
CA TYR A 70 5.09 -7.15 8.26
C TYR A 70 6.11 -7.04 9.40
N GLU A 71 7.31 -6.50 9.16
CA GLU A 71 8.32 -6.31 10.22
C GLU A 71 8.05 -5.06 11.06
N ILE A 72 7.12 -4.20 10.64
CA ILE A 72 6.65 -3.07 11.44
C ILE A 72 5.55 -3.57 12.38
N PRO A 73 5.73 -3.42 13.70
CA PRO A 73 4.72 -3.78 14.70
C PRO A 73 3.33 -3.20 14.37
N PRO A 74 2.25 -3.95 14.61
CA PRO A 74 0.89 -3.52 14.24
C PRO A 74 0.37 -2.32 15.03
N ASN A 75 1.04 -1.93 16.12
CA ASN A 75 0.74 -0.73 16.90
C ASN A 75 1.58 0.48 16.48
N GLU A 76 2.44 0.36 15.47
CA GLU A 76 3.30 1.44 14.99
C GLU A 76 2.81 2.00 13.65
N ASN A 77 2.43 3.28 13.66
CA ASN A 77 1.98 3.98 12.46
C ASN A 77 3.18 4.52 11.66
N ARG A 78 3.95 3.60 11.06
CA ARG A 78 5.20 3.91 10.37
C ARG A 78 5.12 3.65 8.87
N VAL A 79 5.74 4.55 8.13
CA VAL A 79 5.99 4.46 6.68
C VAL A 79 7.44 4.85 6.44
N VAL A 80 8.12 4.25 5.46
CA VAL A 80 9.46 4.70 5.08
C VAL A 80 9.40 6.08 4.43
N ASP A 81 10.34 6.97 4.76
CA ASP A 81 10.43 8.31 4.15
C ASP A 81 10.76 8.23 2.64
N PRO A 82 9.91 8.75 1.73
CA PRO A 82 10.11 8.70 0.29
C PRO A 82 11.11 9.74 -0.24
N ASN A 83 11.61 10.64 0.61
CA ASN A 83 12.55 11.70 0.24
C ASN A 83 14.03 11.30 0.40
N ARG A 84 14.32 10.02 0.67
CA ARG A 84 15.67 9.49 0.86
C ARG A 84 16.19 8.79 -0.40
N ASP A 85 17.50 8.87 -0.58
CA ASP A 85 18.20 8.61 -1.83
C ASP A 85 17.99 7.16 -2.32
N SER A 86 17.71 7.05 -3.62
CA SER A 86 17.35 5.87 -4.43
C SER A 86 15.89 5.41 -4.57
N ARG A 87 14.91 5.72 -3.69
CA ARG A 87 13.49 5.23 -3.77
C ARG A 87 13.34 3.76 -4.22
N ARG A 88 14.35 2.95 -3.91
CA ARG A 88 14.48 1.57 -4.38
C ARG A 88 14.65 0.72 -3.16
N TRP A 89 13.89 -0.37 -3.12
CA TRP A 89 14.09 -1.34 -2.07
C TRP A 89 15.47 -1.97 -2.19
N THR A 90 16.18 -2.00 -1.07
CA THR A 90 17.57 -2.45 -0.92
C THR A 90 17.64 -3.86 -0.35
N HIS A 91 16.52 -4.58 -0.34
CA HIS A 91 16.36 -5.92 0.25
C HIS A 91 16.61 -5.95 1.76
N THR A 92 16.38 -4.82 2.43
CA THR A 92 16.38 -4.67 3.89
C THR A 92 14.95 -4.58 4.42
N ASN A 93 14.78 -4.30 5.71
CA ASN A 93 13.46 -4.06 6.30
C ASN A 93 12.95 -2.63 6.12
N PHE A 94 13.68 -1.75 5.41
CA PHE A 94 13.25 -0.40 5.06
C PHE A 94 12.52 -0.41 3.72
N PHE A 95 11.25 -0.80 3.73
CA PHE A 95 10.33 -0.67 2.60
C PHE A 95 8.90 -0.42 3.07
N GLY A 96 8.10 0.15 2.16
CA GLY A 96 6.64 0.26 2.30
C GLY A 96 6.16 0.91 3.60
N ALA A 97 5.04 0.37 4.08
CA ALA A 97 4.30 0.86 5.24
C ALA A 97 3.85 -0.28 6.14
N GLY A 98 3.66 0.02 7.43
CA GLY A 98 3.10 -0.92 8.38
C GLY A 98 1.59 -1.07 8.18
N ILE A 99 1.03 -2.15 8.72
CA ILE A 99 -0.42 -2.43 8.63
C ILE A 99 -1.26 -1.28 9.20
N LEU A 100 -0.83 -0.66 10.30
CA LEU A 100 -1.56 0.45 10.93
C LEU A 100 -1.58 1.69 10.04
N ALA A 101 -0.47 1.99 9.35
CA ALA A 101 -0.38 3.12 8.45
C ALA A 101 -1.30 2.98 7.24
N LEU A 102 -1.33 1.79 6.64
CA LEU A 102 -2.23 1.47 5.54
C LEU A 102 -3.71 1.45 6.00
N ALA A 103 -3.99 0.90 7.18
CA ALA A 103 -5.31 0.91 7.78
C ALA A 103 -5.83 2.33 8.03
N ALA A 104 -4.99 3.20 8.58
CA ALA A 104 -5.33 4.60 8.83
C ALA A 104 -5.60 5.37 7.52
N LEU A 105 -4.73 5.17 6.50
CA LEU A 105 -4.91 5.77 5.18
C LEU A 105 -6.23 5.31 4.54
N GLY A 106 -6.49 4.01 4.51
CA GLY A 106 -7.72 3.45 3.95
C GLY A 106 -8.96 4.01 4.66
N ARG A 107 -8.98 3.99 6.00
CA ARG A 107 -10.11 4.48 6.81
C ARG A 107 -10.43 5.93 6.51
N ALA A 108 -9.40 6.80 6.43
CA ALA A 108 -9.57 8.22 6.14
C ALA A 108 -10.23 8.49 4.75
N HIS A 109 -10.17 7.52 3.84
CA HIS A 109 -10.71 7.63 2.48
C HIS A 109 -11.85 6.62 2.18
N GLY A 110 -12.51 6.09 3.21
CA GLY A 110 -13.69 5.23 3.04
C GLY A 110 -13.37 3.80 2.59
N TYR A 111 -12.24 3.27 3.04
CA TYR A 111 -11.85 1.88 2.89
C TYR A 111 -11.73 1.19 4.25
N THR A 112 -12.14 -0.07 4.29
CA THR A 112 -12.04 -0.95 5.45
C THR A 112 -10.99 -2.02 5.17
N LEU A 113 -9.99 -2.17 6.04
CA LEU A 113 -9.09 -3.32 6.03
C LEU A 113 -9.88 -4.56 6.46
N VAL A 114 -9.93 -5.60 5.63
CA VAL A 114 -10.73 -6.80 5.90
C VAL A 114 -9.90 -8.07 6.06
N TYR A 115 -8.67 -8.08 5.53
CA TYR A 115 -7.83 -9.27 5.58
C TYR A 115 -6.34 -8.95 5.40
N GLY A 116 -5.49 -9.54 6.24
CA GLY A 116 -4.05 -9.66 5.97
C GLY A 116 -3.75 -11.09 5.54
N GLU A 117 -3.09 -11.28 4.39
CA GLU A 117 -2.86 -12.63 3.90
C GLU A 117 -1.94 -13.44 4.83
N LYS A 118 -2.13 -14.77 4.84
CA LYS A 118 -1.32 -15.70 5.67
C LYS A 118 0.18 -15.63 5.39
N ASN A 119 0.55 -15.20 4.19
CA ASN A 119 1.94 -15.02 3.79
C ASN A 119 2.47 -13.61 4.13
N ALA A 120 1.74 -12.78 4.88
CA ALA A 120 2.23 -11.48 5.35
C ALA A 120 2.88 -10.62 4.25
N VAL A 121 2.42 -10.72 3.00
CA VAL A 121 2.87 -9.84 1.90
C VAL A 121 1.82 -8.78 1.65
N ASN A 122 0.56 -9.19 1.54
CA ASN A 122 -0.54 -8.33 1.10
C ASN A 122 -1.60 -8.05 2.17
N LEU A 123 -2.15 -6.84 2.11
CA LEU A 123 -3.38 -6.46 2.81
C LEU A 123 -4.51 -6.25 1.81
N PHE A 124 -5.73 -6.59 2.21
CA PHE A 124 -6.94 -6.47 1.42
C PHE A 124 -7.87 -5.44 2.05
N PHE A 125 -8.21 -4.44 1.27
CA PHE A 125 -9.15 -3.39 1.64
C PHE A 125 -10.38 -3.47 0.74
N VAL A 126 -11.55 -3.22 1.32
CA VAL A 126 -12.80 -3.08 0.58
C VAL A 126 -13.34 -1.68 0.83
N ARG A 127 -13.86 -1.04 -0.23
CA ARG A 127 -14.52 0.26 -0.10
C ARG A 127 -15.72 0.12 0.85
N THR A 128 -15.79 0.92 1.90
CA THR A 128 -16.75 0.75 3.00
C THR A 128 -18.19 0.77 2.51
N CYS A 129 -18.52 1.59 1.50
CA CYS A 129 -19.87 1.60 0.93
C CYS A 129 -20.27 0.26 0.26
N VAL A 130 -19.30 -0.50 -0.27
CA VAL A 130 -19.54 -1.82 -0.86
C VAL A 130 -19.86 -2.82 0.23
N LEU A 131 -19.13 -2.80 1.35
CA LEU A 131 -19.42 -3.64 2.52
C LEU A 131 -20.81 -3.36 3.10
N LEU A 132 -21.14 -2.08 3.28
CA LEU A 132 -22.44 -1.64 3.77
C LEU A 132 -23.60 -2.10 2.88
N GLN A 133 -23.44 -2.01 1.55
CA GLN A 133 -24.45 -2.49 0.60
C GLN A 133 -24.69 -4.00 0.66
N GLN A 134 -23.71 -4.78 1.14
CA GLN A 134 -23.83 -6.23 1.30
C GLN A 134 -24.32 -6.64 2.68
N GLY A 135 -24.56 -5.68 3.60
CA GLY A 135 -24.93 -5.98 4.98
C GLY A 135 -23.79 -6.59 5.81
N VAL A 136 -22.54 -6.47 5.35
CA VAL A 136 -21.36 -7.02 6.01
C VAL A 136 -20.65 -5.88 6.74
N PHE A 137 -21.05 -5.59 7.97
CA PHE A 137 -20.43 -4.54 8.77
C PHE A 137 -20.10 -4.96 10.20
N GLU A 138 -20.81 -5.95 10.72
CA GLU A 138 -20.53 -6.54 12.02
C GLU A 138 -19.35 -7.52 11.87
N ASP A 139 -18.43 -7.50 12.83
CA ASP A 139 -17.25 -8.38 12.92
C ASP A 139 -16.03 -8.08 12.02
N VAL A 140 -15.81 -6.83 11.57
CA VAL A 140 -14.50 -6.47 10.98
C VAL A 140 -13.42 -6.58 12.05
N PRO A 141 -12.39 -7.46 11.89
CA PRO A 141 -11.38 -7.65 12.92
C PRO A 141 -10.48 -6.41 13.08
N SER A 142 -9.89 -6.25 14.26
CA SER A 142 -8.95 -5.17 14.55
C SER A 142 -7.67 -5.29 13.71
N VAL A 143 -6.90 -4.20 13.61
CA VAL A 143 -5.60 -4.19 12.91
C VAL A 143 -4.67 -5.27 13.48
N GLU A 144 -4.67 -5.45 14.80
CA GLU A 144 -3.89 -6.46 15.49
C GLU A 144 -4.35 -7.89 15.14
N GLN A 145 -5.65 -8.11 15.01
CA GLN A 145 -6.21 -9.42 14.61
C GLN A 145 -5.92 -9.75 13.14
N LEU A 146 -5.81 -8.72 12.29
CA LEU A 146 -5.49 -8.87 10.86
C LEU A 146 -3.99 -8.87 10.57
N HIS A 147 -3.16 -8.52 11.56
CA HIS A 147 -1.71 -8.53 11.39
C HIS A 147 -1.16 -9.95 11.37
N VAL A 148 -0.43 -10.26 10.30
CA VAL A 148 0.30 -11.52 10.17
C VAL A 148 1.78 -11.19 10.22
N SER A 149 2.47 -11.74 11.22
CA SER A 149 3.93 -11.62 11.36
C SER A 149 4.62 -12.89 10.86
N LYS A 150 5.81 -12.75 10.27
CA LYS A 150 6.71 -13.86 9.96
C LYS A 150 7.97 -13.81 10.80
N PRO A 151 8.68 -14.95 10.99
CA PRO A 151 10.04 -14.92 11.49
C PRO A 151 10.88 -13.96 10.65
N ALA A 152 11.67 -13.10 11.29
CA ALA A 152 12.53 -12.15 10.60
C ALA A 152 13.44 -12.89 9.60
N ARG A 153 13.55 -12.36 8.38
CA ARG A 153 14.44 -12.94 7.36
C ARG A 153 15.88 -12.84 7.83
N LYS A 154 16.73 -13.82 7.46
CA LYS A 154 18.19 -13.70 7.65
C LYS A 154 18.67 -12.43 6.95
N ARG A 155 19.17 -11.48 7.72
CA ARG A 155 19.47 -10.13 7.27
C ARG A 155 20.74 -10.11 6.43
N LYS A 156 20.69 -9.45 5.27
CA LYS A 156 21.91 -8.94 4.63
C LYS A 156 22.43 -7.75 5.46
N PRO A 157 23.74 -7.47 5.46
CA PRO A 157 24.27 -6.25 6.06
C PRO A 157 23.50 -5.03 5.54
N VAL A 158 23.14 -4.11 6.44
CA VAL A 158 22.47 -2.85 6.08
C VAL A 158 23.40 -2.07 5.15
N PRO A 159 23.02 -1.83 3.89
CA PRO A 159 23.86 -1.05 2.97
C PRO A 159 24.03 0.38 3.46
N GLU A 160 25.10 1.06 3.03
CA GLU A 160 25.35 2.47 3.41
C GLU A 160 24.18 3.38 3.06
N THR A 161 23.49 3.10 1.95
CA THR A 161 22.28 3.81 1.49
C THR A 161 21.14 3.77 2.52
N ASP A 162 21.08 2.72 3.34
CA ASP A 162 20.01 2.50 4.30
C ASP A 162 20.30 3.10 5.67
N LYS A 163 21.56 3.39 5.98
CA LYS A 163 21.94 4.03 7.25
C LYS A 163 21.36 5.43 7.40
N SER A 164 21.03 6.08 6.27
CA SER A 164 20.40 7.40 6.25
C SER A 164 18.87 7.35 6.27
N ARG A 165 18.25 6.17 6.07
CA ARG A 165 16.79 6.04 5.97
C ARG A 165 16.12 6.24 7.32
N THR A 166 14.97 6.89 7.30
CA THR A 166 14.19 7.22 8.48
C THR A 166 12.75 6.76 8.31
N TRP A 167 12.13 6.34 9.41
CA TRP A 167 10.70 6.13 9.49
C TRP A 167 9.99 7.46 9.66
N ILE A 168 8.93 7.69 8.89
CA ILE A 168 7.97 8.75 9.17
C ILE A 168 6.91 8.15 10.09
N TRP A 169 6.75 8.75 11.26
CA TRP A 169 5.57 8.56 12.07
C TRP A 169 4.44 9.33 11.41
N ASN A 170 3.44 8.59 10.94
CA ASN A 170 2.28 9.21 10.33
C ASN A 170 1.39 9.73 11.47
N ASP A 171 1.65 10.95 11.94
CA ASP A 171 0.92 11.62 13.03
C ASP A 171 -0.54 11.95 12.67
N THR A 172 -1.00 11.57 11.49
CA THR A 172 -2.42 11.55 11.12
C THR A 172 -3.15 10.40 11.84
N VAL A 173 -3.03 10.34 13.17
CA VAL A 173 -3.92 9.57 14.03
C VAL A 173 -5.00 10.56 14.51
N TRP A 174 -6.07 10.70 13.74
CA TRP A 174 -7.33 11.09 14.35
C TRP A 174 -7.84 9.86 15.10
N ILE A 175 -7.57 9.82 16.41
CA ILE A 175 -8.29 8.95 17.34
C ILE A 175 -9.68 9.60 17.48
N PRO A 176 -10.79 8.86 17.28
CA PRO A 176 -12.13 9.39 17.54
C PRO A 176 -12.29 9.86 18.98
#